data_AF-A0A9E1WF95-F1
#
_entry.id   AF-A0A9E1WF95-F1
#
_cell.length_a   1.000
_cell.length_b   1.000
_cell.length_c   1.000
_cell.angle_alpha   90.00
_cell.angle_beta   90.00
_cell.angle_gamma   90.00
#
_symmetry.space_group_name_H-M   'P 1'
#
loop_
_entity.id
_entity.type
_entity.pdbx_description
1 polymer ?
#
loop_
_entity_poly.entity_id
_entity_poly.type
_entity_poly.pdbx_seq_one_letter_code
_entity_poly.pdbx_strand_id
1 'polypeptide(L)'
;MTDISIYFNPISFDKENYHQDQIGGFVEVFNDEFPTLNPGSIAIIYVPENRGSHSKEAQATSSEFRKSFYELYKGKDWNKNFYDLGDILPGKELNDTYFAVSNVVAELIKSNVLPIIVGGSQDLVMGIYDAYAKLEQLVNICSIDYSLDLGDTEKGADSQSYLTPLMLKRPCYLFNHANIGLQIPYARPQDVKLFDKLFFDICRLGEFNSDFRKAEPHLRNADIINLDFKSIKASEVFSHGSNPNGFYAEQICQIARYAGISDKVNCLGIFNYIDLNAISDKLLADILWYFSDGYFARWGDFPMGSKAAYKRFTVVLDEGDYTIVFNKSNKSDRWWMEVPYPPKEGKKYERHYLVPCNKEDYDRAMNNEMPDLWWKTYQKLC
;
A
#
# COMPACT_ATOMS: atom_id res chain seq x y z
N MET A 1 -5.24 25.22 -3.96
CA MET A 1 -5.47 23.84 -4.38
C MET A 1 -5.10 23.80 -5.86
N THR A 2 -4.18 22.92 -6.23
CA THR A 2 -3.87 22.72 -7.66
C THR A 2 -5.11 22.14 -8.31
N ASP A 3 -5.55 22.67 -9.44
CA ASP A 3 -6.68 22.09 -10.16
C ASP A 3 -6.26 20.74 -10.76
N ILE A 4 -6.72 19.66 -10.15
CA ILE A 4 -6.44 18.29 -10.60
C ILE A 4 -7.49 17.75 -11.56
N SER A 5 -8.62 18.45 -11.73
CA SER A 5 -9.73 17.99 -12.59
C SER A 5 -9.31 17.80 -14.05
N ILE A 6 -8.32 18.59 -14.49
CA ILE A 6 -7.74 18.54 -15.84
C ILE A 6 -7.10 17.20 -16.22
N TYR A 7 -6.78 16.35 -15.23
CA TYR A 7 -6.16 15.04 -15.47
C TYR A 7 -7.18 13.93 -15.66
N PHE A 8 -8.45 14.20 -15.39
CA PHE A 8 -9.49 13.18 -15.33
C PHE A 8 -10.44 13.27 -16.51
N ASN A 9 -10.81 12.09 -16.99
CA ASN A 9 -11.97 11.91 -17.83
C ASN A 9 -13.15 11.43 -16.97
N PRO A 10 -14.34 12.04 -17.13
CA PRO A 10 -15.52 11.61 -16.41
C PRO A 10 -16.00 10.23 -16.88
N ILE A 11 -16.78 9.59 -16.04
CA ILE A 11 -17.40 8.29 -16.34
C ILE A 11 -18.92 8.41 -16.37
N SER A 12 -19.54 7.67 -17.30
CA SER A 12 -20.99 7.56 -17.36
C SER A 12 -21.49 6.82 -16.13
N PHE A 13 -22.27 7.52 -15.31
CA PHE A 13 -22.78 6.97 -14.07
C PHE A 13 -24.19 7.50 -13.79
N ASP A 14 -25.12 6.58 -13.59
CA ASP A 14 -26.48 6.90 -13.20
C ASP A 14 -26.79 6.29 -11.84
N LYS A 15 -26.88 7.18 -10.85
CA LYS A 15 -27.08 6.87 -9.44
C LYS A 15 -28.44 6.21 -9.17
N GLU A 16 -29.44 6.43 -10.01
CA GLU A 16 -30.78 5.87 -9.85
C GLU A 16 -30.81 4.35 -10.03
N ASN A 17 -29.77 3.77 -10.64
CA ASN A 17 -29.64 2.31 -10.80
C ASN A 17 -29.27 1.57 -9.51
N TYR A 18 -28.98 2.29 -8.42
CA TYR A 18 -28.48 1.71 -7.18
C TYR A 18 -29.35 2.09 -5.98
N HIS A 19 -29.52 1.13 -5.06
CA HIS A 19 -30.15 1.40 -3.77
C HIS A 19 -29.28 2.35 -2.94
N GLN A 20 -29.90 3.18 -2.09
CA GLN A 20 -29.18 4.16 -1.25
C GLN A 20 -28.13 3.55 -0.31
N ASP A 21 -28.32 2.28 0.07
CA ASP A 21 -27.39 1.53 0.92
C ASP A 21 -26.32 0.76 0.13
N GLN A 22 -26.42 0.75 -1.21
CA GLN A 22 -25.34 0.27 -2.07
C GLN A 22 -24.27 1.35 -2.24
N ILE A 23 -23.06 0.93 -2.58
CA ILE A 23 -21.95 1.85 -2.84
C ILE A 23 -22.31 2.81 -3.97
N GLY A 24 -22.96 2.35 -5.04
CA GLY A 24 -23.43 3.23 -6.11
C GLY A 24 -24.39 4.34 -5.61
N GLY A 25 -25.26 4.03 -4.65
CA GLY A 25 -26.14 5.02 -4.01
C GLY A 25 -25.41 5.99 -3.07
N PHE A 26 -24.19 5.65 -2.65
CA PHE A 26 -23.40 6.38 -1.65
C PHE A 26 -22.26 7.21 -2.26
N VAL A 27 -21.59 6.68 -3.29
CA VAL A 27 -20.43 7.30 -3.94
C VAL A 27 -20.80 8.60 -4.65
N GLU A 28 -19.86 9.54 -4.64
CA GLU A 28 -19.87 10.74 -5.47
C GLU A 28 -18.95 10.51 -6.67
N VAL A 29 -19.52 10.54 -7.88
CA VAL A 29 -18.80 10.19 -9.12
C VAL A 29 -18.57 11.44 -9.95
N PHE A 30 -17.36 11.59 -10.51
CA PHE A 30 -17.10 12.59 -11.54
C PHE A 30 -17.79 12.18 -12.85
N ASN A 31 -18.95 12.79 -13.12
CA ASN A 31 -19.73 12.61 -14.34
C ASN A 31 -19.75 13.92 -15.17
N ASP A 32 -20.46 14.95 -14.70
CA ASP A 32 -20.46 16.26 -15.38
C ASP A 32 -19.58 17.29 -14.66
N GLU A 33 -19.62 17.31 -13.32
CA GLU A 33 -18.89 18.25 -12.48
C GLU A 33 -17.92 17.53 -11.55
N PHE A 34 -16.70 18.05 -11.44
CA PHE A 34 -15.68 17.49 -10.56
C PHE A 34 -16.07 17.73 -9.09
N PRO A 35 -16.10 16.70 -8.23
CA PRO A 35 -16.62 16.82 -6.88
C PRO A 35 -15.71 17.66 -5.97
N THR A 36 -16.31 18.32 -4.97
CA THR A 36 -15.54 18.98 -3.90
C THR A 36 -15.08 17.94 -2.88
N LEU A 37 -13.77 17.79 -2.72
CA LEU A 37 -13.18 16.72 -1.92
C LEU A 37 -13.05 17.10 -0.44
N ASN A 38 -13.65 16.29 0.43
CA ASN A 38 -13.60 16.48 1.88
C ASN A 38 -12.47 15.67 2.54
N PRO A 39 -11.75 16.21 3.55
CA PRO A 39 -10.75 15.45 4.32
C PRO A 39 -11.31 14.21 5.01
N GLY A 40 -10.48 13.17 5.11
CA GLY A 40 -10.83 11.87 5.70
C GLY A 40 -11.69 10.99 4.80
N SER A 41 -11.71 11.27 3.49
CA SER A 41 -12.42 10.51 2.47
C SER A 41 -11.48 9.58 1.69
N ILE A 42 -12.07 8.75 0.83
CA ILE A 42 -11.37 7.90 -0.13
C ILE A 42 -11.71 8.37 -1.54
N ALA A 43 -10.73 8.35 -2.44
CA ALA A 43 -10.92 8.62 -3.87
C ALA A 43 -10.35 7.49 -4.72
N ILE A 44 -11.21 6.81 -5.49
CA ILE A 44 -10.80 5.83 -6.51
C ILE A 44 -10.42 6.57 -7.79
N ILE A 45 -9.34 6.11 -8.41
CA ILE A 45 -8.79 6.60 -9.67
C ILE A 45 -8.44 5.38 -10.52
N TYR A 46 -8.97 5.31 -11.74
CA TYR A 46 -8.57 4.27 -12.69
C TYR A 46 -7.49 4.80 -13.65
N VAL A 47 -6.41 4.03 -13.85
CA VAL A 47 -5.28 4.42 -14.71
C VAL A 47 -4.95 3.27 -15.67
N PRO A 48 -5.51 3.23 -16.89
CA PRO A 48 -5.27 2.15 -17.86
C PRO A 48 -3.93 2.27 -18.59
N GLU A 49 -2.83 2.49 -17.86
CA GLU A 49 -1.47 2.63 -18.41
C GLU A 49 -0.66 1.35 -18.23
N ASN A 50 -0.44 0.64 -19.33
CA ASN A 50 0.24 -0.66 -19.32
C ASN A 50 1.60 -0.64 -20.04
N ARG A 51 2.02 0.51 -20.59
CA ARG A 51 3.25 0.60 -21.41
C ARG A 51 4.52 0.26 -20.62
N GLY A 52 4.51 0.48 -19.31
CA GLY A 52 5.63 0.13 -18.42
C GLY A 52 5.78 -1.37 -18.16
N SER A 53 4.81 -2.21 -18.52
CA SER A 53 4.98 -3.68 -18.47
C SER A 53 5.86 -4.26 -19.59
N HIS A 54 6.16 -3.47 -20.62
CA HIS A 54 6.86 -3.89 -21.84
C HIS A 54 6.29 -5.16 -22.51
N SER A 55 5.03 -5.51 -22.22
CA SER A 55 4.32 -6.55 -22.93
C SER A 55 4.21 -6.19 -24.42
N LYS A 56 4.51 -7.15 -25.30
CA LYS A 56 4.35 -6.97 -26.76
C LYS A 56 2.88 -6.97 -27.18
N GLU A 57 1.99 -7.44 -26.32
CA GLU A 57 0.56 -7.50 -26.56
C GLU A 57 -0.12 -6.27 -25.99
N ALA A 58 -1.06 -5.70 -26.75
CA ALA A 58 -1.94 -4.67 -26.24
C ALA A 58 -2.73 -5.26 -25.07
N GLN A 59 -2.42 -4.81 -23.86
CA GLN A 59 -3.15 -5.26 -22.69
C GLN A 59 -4.56 -4.69 -22.76
N ALA A 60 -5.54 -5.58 -22.72
CA ALA A 60 -6.92 -5.18 -22.57
C ALA A 60 -7.06 -4.32 -21.30
N THR A 61 -7.93 -3.33 -21.35
CA THR A 61 -8.26 -2.45 -20.21
C THR A 61 -9.76 -2.57 -19.97
N SER A 62 -10.16 -2.56 -18.72
CA SER A 62 -11.55 -2.64 -18.30
C SER A 62 -11.73 -1.93 -16.98
N SER A 63 -12.84 -1.20 -16.88
CA SER A 63 -13.34 -0.59 -15.66
C SER A 63 -14.61 -1.29 -15.15
N GLU A 64 -14.92 -2.50 -15.63
CA GLU A 64 -16.10 -3.29 -15.23
C GLU A 64 -16.12 -3.65 -13.73
N PHE A 65 -14.96 -3.63 -13.06
CA PHE A 65 -14.87 -3.74 -11.61
C PHE A 65 -15.74 -2.70 -10.89
N ARG A 66 -15.94 -1.50 -11.49
CA ARG A 66 -16.79 -0.44 -10.93
C ARG A 66 -18.23 -0.91 -10.79
N LYS A 67 -18.77 -1.60 -11.80
CA LYS A 67 -20.11 -2.15 -11.74
C LYS A 67 -20.25 -3.14 -10.58
N SER A 68 -19.30 -4.08 -10.48
CA SER A 68 -19.26 -5.05 -9.38
C SER A 68 -19.15 -4.35 -8.02
N PHE A 69 -18.33 -3.30 -7.91
CA PHE A 69 -18.14 -2.54 -6.68
C PHE A 69 -19.37 -1.72 -6.28
N TYR A 70 -20.01 -1.05 -7.22
CA TYR A 70 -21.19 -0.22 -6.97
C TYR A 70 -22.42 -1.03 -6.55
N GLU A 71 -22.52 -2.29 -6.97
CA GLU A 71 -23.59 -3.22 -6.58
C GLU A 71 -23.47 -3.71 -5.12
N LEU A 72 -22.28 -3.61 -4.50
CA LEU A 72 -22.08 -4.02 -3.11
C LEU A 72 -22.75 -3.05 -2.12
N TYR A 73 -23.22 -3.56 -0.99
CA TYR A 73 -23.72 -2.73 0.11
C TYR A 73 -22.57 -2.07 0.86
N LYS A 74 -22.73 -0.79 1.23
CA LYS A 74 -21.72 -0.07 2.01
C LYS A 74 -21.60 -0.63 3.42
N GLY A 75 -20.41 -0.52 4.01
CA GLY A 75 -20.20 -0.91 5.41
C GLY A 75 -21.03 -0.04 6.37
N LYS A 76 -21.34 -0.61 7.54
CA LYS A 76 -22.24 0.02 8.53
C LYS A 76 -21.75 1.39 9.00
N ASP A 77 -20.44 1.52 9.22
CA ASP A 77 -19.82 2.70 9.84
C ASP A 77 -19.14 3.63 8.81
N TRP A 78 -19.50 3.51 7.53
CA TRP A 78 -19.00 4.40 6.47
C TRP A 78 -19.68 5.76 6.57
N ASN A 79 -19.02 6.68 7.28
CA ASN A 79 -19.55 7.99 7.68
C ASN A 79 -18.82 9.18 7.03
N LYS A 80 -17.92 8.93 6.08
CA LYS A 80 -17.17 9.93 5.30
C LYS A 80 -17.41 9.75 3.82
N ASN A 81 -17.16 10.78 3.02
CA ASN A 81 -17.36 10.71 1.58
C ASN A 81 -16.47 9.66 0.92
N PHE A 82 -16.98 9.14 -0.18
CA PHE A 82 -16.27 8.22 -1.06
C PHE A 82 -16.44 8.74 -2.48
N TYR A 83 -15.34 8.90 -3.19
CA TYR A 83 -15.32 9.49 -4.53
C TYR A 83 -14.81 8.48 -5.56
N ASP A 84 -15.41 8.49 -6.75
CA ASP A 84 -14.77 7.96 -7.96
C ASP A 84 -14.47 9.16 -8.87
N LEU A 85 -13.18 9.46 -9.02
CA LEU A 85 -12.72 10.62 -9.78
C LEU A 85 -12.63 10.35 -11.29
N GLY A 86 -12.98 9.14 -11.73
CA GLY A 86 -12.90 8.73 -13.12
C GLY A 86 -11.50 8.25 -13.51
N ASP A 87 -11.13 8.55 -14.74
CA ASP A 87 -9.99 7.90 -15.40
C ASP A 87 -8.87 8.90 -15.71
N ILE A 88 -7.63 8.56 -15.35
CA ILE A 88 -6.44 9.23 -15.89
C ILE A 88 -5.99 8.42 -17.10
N LEU A 89 -6.30 8.90 -18.31
CA LEU A 89 -5.89 8.20 -19.53
C LEU A 89 -4.38 8.30 -19.76
N PRO A 90 -3.77 7.27 -20.39
CA PRO A 90 -2.39 7.31 -20.84
C PRO A 90 -2.05 8.59 -21.61
N GLY A 91 -1.02 9.30 -21.17
CA GLY A 91 -0.49 10.47 -21.85
C GLY A 91 0.24 10.11 -23.14
N LYS A 92 0.85 11.10 -23.80
CA LYS A 92 1.61 10.83 -25.03
C LYS A 92 2.79 9.90 -24.76
N GLU A 93 3.57 10.23 -23.73
CA GLU A 93 4.67 9.40 -23.22
C GLU A 93 4.29 8.78 -21.87
N LEU A 94 4.95 7.67 -21.49
CA LEU A 94 4.74 7.02 -20.20
C LEU A 94 5.01 7.96 -19.01
N ASN A 95 6.03 8.82 -19.14
CA ASN A 95 6.35 9.83 -18.14
C ASN A 95 5.27 10.91 -18.00
N ASP A 96 4.46 11.18 -19.03
CA ASP A 96 3.35 12.12 -18.92
C ASP A 96 2.27 11.56 -17.98
N THR A 97 2.01 10.25 -18.08
CA THR A 97 1.09 9.55 -17.16
C THR A 97 1.62 9.55 -15.73
N TYR A 98 2.91 9.23 -15.54
CA TYR A 98 3.53 9.30 -14.20
C TYR A 98 3.44 10.71 -13.60
N PHE A 99 3.62 11.74 -14.41
CA PHE A 99 3.51 13.13 -13.98
C PHE A 99 2.08 13.47 -13.52
N ALA A 100 1.06 13.05 -14.29
CA ALA A 100 -0.34 13.22 -13.94
C ALA A 100 -0.68 12.51 -12.61
N VAL A 101 -0.35 11.22 -12.50
CA VAL A 101 -0.54 10.42 -11.28
C VAL A 101 0.15 11.08 -10.09
N SER A 102 1.40 11.55 -10.27
CA SER A 102 2.15 12.22 -9.22
C SER A 102 1.48 13.50 -8.71
N ASN A 103 0.95 14.35 -9.61
CA ASN A 103 0.28 15.58 -9.20
C ASN A 103 -1.04 15.30 -8.48
N VAL A 104 -1.84 14.38 -9.02
CA VAL A 104 -3.12 13.96 -8.43
C VAL A 104 -2.90 13.41 -7.03
N VAL A 105 -2.00 12.42 -6.87
CA VAL A 105 -1.71 11.79 -5.58
C VAL A 105 -1.17 12.83 -4.58
N ALA A 106 -0.30 13.75 -5.01
CA ALA A 106 0.25 14.78 -4.13
C ALA A 106 -0.84 15.73 -3.60
N GLU A 107 -1.78 16.14 -4.45
CA GLU A 107 -2.88 17.03 -4.03
C GLU A 107 -3.88 16.32 -3.12
N LEU A 108 -4.21 15.05 -3.40
CA LEU A 108 -5.11 14.25 -2.56
C LEU A 108 -4.53 14.03 -1.17
N ILE A 109 -3.25 13.64 -1.09
CA ILE A 109 -2.56 13.47 0.20
C ILE A 109 -2.51 14.79 0.98
N LYS A 110 -2.18 15.92 0.33
CA LYS A 110 -2.22 17.26 0.96
C LYS A 110 -3.59 17.60 1.52
N SER A 111 -4.65 17.17 0.85
CA SER A 111 -6.05 17.41 1.24
C SER A 111 -6.58 16.37 2.23
N ASN A 112 -5.73 15.44 2.69
CA ASN A 112 -6.10 14.32 3.56
C ASN A 112 -7.22 13.45 2.95
N VAL A 113 -7.17 13.25 1.64
CA VAL A 113 -8.00 12.31 0.88
C VAL A 113 -7.13 11.12 0.52
N LEU A 114 -7.58 9.89 0.80
CA LEU A 114 -6.80 8.69 0.49
C LEU A 114 -7.01 8.28 -0.98
N PRO A 115 -5.99 8.38 -1.84
CA PRO A 115 -6.07 7.85 -3.20
C PRO A 115 -5.98 6.32 -3.23
N ILE A 116 -6.89 5.71 -3.99
CA ILE A 116 -6.82 4.32 -4.44
C ILE A 116 -6.63 4.33 -5.96
N ILE A 117 -5.46 3.91 -6.41
CA ILE A 117 -5.11 3.81 -7.83
C ILE A 117 -5.41 2.38 -8.27
N VAL A 118 -6.19 2.22 -9.34
CA VAL A 118 -6.58 0.91 -9.88
C VAL A 118 -6.19 0.81 -11.35
N GLY A 119 -5.65 -0.34 -11.73
CA GLY A 119 -5.33 -0.67 -13.12
C GLY A 119 -3.90 -0.32 -13.52
N GLY A 120 -3.61 -0.50 -14.80
CA GLY A 120 -2.28 -0.30 -15.34
C GLY A 120 -1.27 -1.34 -14.84
N SER A 121 -0.01 -1.12 -15.21
CA SER A 121 1.11 -1.91 -14.72
C SER A 121 1.75 -1.27 -13.48
N GLN A 122 2.42 -2.10 -12.69
CA GLN A 122 2.89 -1.74 -11.34
C GLN A 122 3.97 -0.64 -11.32
N ASP A 123 4.57 -0.33 -12.46
CA ASP A 123 5.46 0.83 -12.63
C ASP A 123 4.81 2.18 -12.29
N LEU A 124 3.48 2.28 -12.29
CA LEU A 124 2.75 3.45 -11.79
C LEU A 124 3.10 3.81 -10.32
N VAL A 125 3.65 2.86 -9.54
CA VAL A 125 4.25 3.13 -8.22
C VAL A 125 5.34 4.22 -8.29
N MET A 126 6.05 4.37 -9.42
CA MET A 126 6.99 5.48 -9.62
C MET A 126 6.30 6.85 -9.61
N GLY A 127 5.14 6.98 -10.27
CA GLY A 127 4.33 8.20 -10.22
C GLY A 127 3.80 8.49 -8.82
N ILE A 128 3.36 7.45 -8.10
CA ILE A 128 2.94 7.56 -6.70
C ILE A 128 4.11 8.02 -5.82
N TYR A 129 5.28 7.38 -5.92
CA TYR A 129 6.48 7.75 -5.17
C TYR A 129 6.90 9.21 -5.42
N ASP A 130 6.81 9.66 -6.68
CA ASP A 130 7.13 11.03 -7.07
C ASP A 130 6.21 12.06 -6.41
N ALA A 131 4.96 11.68 -6.11
CA ALA A 131 4.09 12.52 -5.30
C ALA A 131 4.69 12.80 -3.92
N TYR A 132 5.17 11.77 -3.21
CA TYR A 132 5.79 11.94 -1.90
C TYR A 132 7.13 12.66 -1.97
N ALA A 133 7.89 12.47 -3.03
CA ALA A 133 9.10 13.24 -3.28
C ALA A 133 8.80 14.74 -3.41
N LYS A 134 7.70 15.13 -4.09
CA LYS A 134 7.21 16.52 -4.16
C LYS A 134 6.72 17.06 -2.82
N LEU A 135 6.24 16.19 -1.94
CA LEU A 135 5.85 16.53 -0.57
C LEU A 135 7.02 16.56 0.41
N GLU A 136 8.22 16.20 -0.06
CA GLU A 136 9.42 16.02 0.76
C GLU A 136 9.24 15.02 1.92
N GLN A 137 8.39 14.01 1.70
CA GLN A 137 8.04 13.01 2.70
C GLN A 137 8.81 11.72 2.50
N LEU A 138 9.50 11.26 3.56
CA LEU A 138 10.01 9.89 3.60
C LEU A 138 8.84 8.91 3.63
N VAL A 139 8.98 7.80 2.91
CA VAL A 139 7.93 6.79 2.78
C VAL A 139 8.41 5.39 3.07
N ASN A 140 7.51 4.62 3.67
CA ASN A 140 7.58 3.17 3.69
C ASN A 140 6.64 2.59 2.64
N ILE A 141 7.16 1.71 1.78
CA ILE A 141 6.37 0.99 0.78
C ILE A 141 6.21 -0.47 1.23
N CYS A 142 5.00 -1.01 1.12
CA CYS A 142 4.75 -2.44 1.25
C CYS A 142 4.10 -2.98 -0.03
N SER A 143 4.79 -3.90 -0.69
CA SER A 143 4.31 -4.57 -1.90
C SER A 143 3.71 -5.92 -1.56
N ILE A 144 2.49 -6.18 -2.02
CA ILE A 144 1.84 -7.49 -1.97
C ILE A 144 2.08 -8.15 -3.32
N ASP A 145 3.09 -9.01 -3.34
CA ASP A 145 3.68 -9.50 -4.58
C ASP A 145 4.28 -10.90 -4.41
N TYR A 146 4.29 -11.68 -5.49
CA TYR A 146 5.02 -12.95 -5.55
C TYR A 146 6.53 -12.75 -5.84
N SER A 147 6.89 -11.57 -6.35
CA SER A 147 8.20 -11.13 -6.85
C SER A 147 8.80 -10.00 -5.98
N LEU A 148 10.05 -9.59 -6.21
CA LEU A 148 10.68 -8.43 -5.55
C LEU A 148 10.78 -7.19 -6.46
N ASP A 149 10.59 -7.37 -7.77
CA ASP A 149 10.61 -6.33 -8.81
C ASP A 149 11.79 -5.34 -8.74
N LEU A 150 12.99 -5.88 -8.45
CA LEU A 150 14.24 -5.12 -8.50
C LEU A 150 14.77 -4.96 -9.93
N GLY A 151 14.54 -5.95 -10.80
CA GLY A 151 15.07 -5.98 -12.16
C GLY A 151 16.59 -5.92 -12.27
N ASP A 152 17.09 -5.77 -13.50
CA ASP A 152 18.52 -5.54 -13.78
C ASP A 152 18.80 -4.04 -13.84
N THR A 153 19.83 -3.56 -13.12
CA THR A 153 20.25 -2.14 -13.15
C THR A 153 20.70 -1.66 -14.53
N GLU A 154 21.04 -2.58 -15.44
CA GLU A 154 21.46 -2.27 -16.81
C GLU A 154 20.28 -2.15 -17.78
N LYS A 155 19.10 -2.63 -17.38
CA LYS A 155 17.86 -2.51 -18.17
C LYS A 155 17.06 -1.31 -17.66
N GLY A 156 16.35 -0.64 -18.56
CA GLY A 156 15.49 0.50 -18.20
C GLY A 156 14.42 0.11 -17.18
N ALA A 157 13.84 1.12 -16.52
CA ALA A 157 12.77 0.93 -15.54
C ALA A 157 11.49 0.41 -16.21
N ASP A 158 10.92 -0.65 -15.65
CA ASP A 158 9.69 -1.31 -16.07
C ASP A 158 8.90 -1.84 -14.86
N SER A 159 7.76 -2.48 -15.11
CA SER A 159 6.88 -2.99 -14.05
C SER A 159 7.54 -4.08 -13.19
N GLN A 160 8.63 -4.71 -13.65
CA GLN A 160 9.38 -5.76 -12.93
C GLN A 160 10.69 -5.22 -12.31
N SER A 161 10.91 -3.91 -12.41
CA SER A 161 12.17 -3.28 -11.98
C SER A 161 11.97 -1.92 -11.31
N TYR A 162 10.74 -1.52 -11.00
CA TYR A 162 10.41 -0.19 -10.49
C TYR A 162 11.17 0.14 -9.19
N LEU A 163 11.47 -0.84 -8.35
CA LEU A 163 12.13 -0.59 -7.05
C LEU A 163 13.56 -0.03 -7.19
N THR A 164 14.29 -0.43 -8.23
CA THR A 164 15.66 0.04 -8.47
C THR A 164 15.72 1.56 -8.73
N PRO A 165 14.95 2.12 -9.68
CA PRO A 165 14.81 3.56 -9.88
C PRO A 165 14.44 4.33 -8.61
N LEU A 166 13.52 3.80 -7.79
CA LEU A 166 13.10 4.42 -6.54
C LEU A 166 14.30 4.62 -5.58
N MET A 167 15.12 3.58 -5.44
CA MET A 167 16.32 3.59 -4.59
C MET A 167 17.46 4.46 -5.15
N LEU A 168 17.57 4.58 -6.47
CA LEU A 168 18.61 5.36 -7.13
C LEU A 168 18.28 6.86 -7.21
N LYS A 169 17.02 7.25 -7.04
CA LYS A 169 16.59 8.65 -7.07
C LYS A 169 17.28 9.46 -5.96
N ARG A 170 17.64 10.71 -6.27
CA ARG A 170 18.28 11.65 -5.34
C ARG A 170 17.52 12.99 -5.34
N PRO A 171 17.13 13.52 -4.17
CA PRO A 171 17.19 12.88 -2.85
C PRO A 171 16.34 11.60 -2.80
N CYS A 172 16.78 10.61 -2.01
CA CYS A 172 16.04 9.36 -1.82
C CYS A 172 14.99 9.57 -0.71
N TYR A 173 13.73 9.30 -1.02
CA TYR A 173 12.61 9.37 -0.08
C TYR A 173 12.14 8.00 0.39
N LEU A 174 12.62 6.91 -0.20
CA LEU A 174 12.33 5.55 0.25
C LEU A 174 13.10 5.25 1.54
N PHE A 175 12.40 5.13 2.66
CA PHE A 175 12.99 4.76 3.95
C PHE A 175 12.95 3.26 4.20
N ASN A 176 11.82 2.61 3.91
CA ASN A 176 11.67 1.17 4.02
C ASN A 176 10.90 0.60 2.83
N HIS A 177 11.25 -0.63 2.47
CA HIS A 177 10.45 -1.48 1.61
C HIS A 177 10.16 -2.80 2.33
N ALA A 178 8.90 -3.24 2.27
CA ALA A 178 8.47 -4.56 2.70
C ALA A 178 7.84 -5.30 1.51
N ASN A 179 8.06 -6.60 1.42
CA ASN A 179 7.37 -7.46 0.47
C ASN A 179 6.60 -8.55 1.22
N ILE A 180 5.34 -8.74 0.88
CA ILE A 180 4.49 -9.80 1.44
C ILE A 180 4.01 -10.68 0.29
N GLY A 181 4.29 -11.98 0.39
CA GLY A 181 3.89 -12.95 -0.63
C GLY A 181 5.05 -13.50 -1.45
N LEU A 182 6.30 -13.10 -1.16
CA LEU A 182 7.47 -13.58 -1.90
C LEU A 182 7.46 -15.09 -2.06
N GLN A 183 7.60 -15.52 -3.31
CA GLN A 183 7.81 -16.91 -3.68
C GLN A 183 9.24 -17.08 -4.18
N ILE A 184 10.05 -17.83 -3.44
CA ILE A 184 11.49 -18.02 -3.71
C ILE A 184 11.81 -18.46 -5.15
N PRO A 185 11.02 -19.31 -5.83
CA PRO A 185 11.28 -19.66 -7.23
C PRO A 185 11.31 -18.47 -8.20
N TYR A 186 10.72 -17.32 -7.83
CA TYR A 186 10.62 -16.12 -8.66
C TYR A 186 11.61 -15.01 -8.24
N ALA A 187 12.49 -15.29 -7.27
CA ALA A 187 13.45 -14.32 -6.76
C ALA A 187 14.88 -14.76 -7.07
N ARG A 188 15.69 -13.88 -7.65
CA ARG A 188 17.11 -14.17 -7.86
C ARG A 188 17.82 -14.15 -6.50
N PRO A 189 18.74 -15.09 -6.21
CA PRO A 189 19.46 -15.11 -4.93
C PRO A 189 20.19 -13.80 -4.60
N GLN A 190 20.65 -13.07 -5.62
CA GLN A 190 21.28 -11.76 -5.44
C GLN A 190 20.30 -10.67 -4.99
N ASP A 191 19.05 -10.73 -5.43
CA ASP A 191 18.00 -9.76 -5.09
C ASP A 191 17.59 -9.92 -3.63
N VAL A 192 17.43 -11.16 -3.18
CA VAL A 192 17.17 -11.48 -1.77
C VAL A 192 18.31 -10.97 -0.88
N LYS A 193 19.57 -11.22 -1.28
CA LYS A 193 20.74 -10.70 -0.56
C LYS A 193 20.80 -9.18 -0.54
N LEU A 194 20.35 -8.52 -1.61
CA LEU A 194 20.29 -7.06 -1.67
C LEU A 194 19.22 -6.53 -0.71
N PHE A 195 18.03 -7.13 -0.68
CA PHE A 195 16.98 -6.82 0.29
C PHE A 195 17.51 -6.90 1.73
N ASP A 196 18.21 -7.98 2.07
CA ASP A 196 18.80 -8.15 3.40
C ASP A 196 19.85 -7.07 3.72
N LYS A 197 20.72 -6.72 2.75
CA LYS A 197 21.73 -5.66 2.91
C LYS A 197 21.14 -4.26 3.06
N LEU A 198 19.99 -4.02 2.45
CA LEU A 198 19.23 -2.77 2.58
C LEU A 198 18.32 -2.79 3.82
N PHE A 199 18.37 -3.87 4.59
CA PHE A 199 17.54 -4.12 5.77
C PHE A 199 16.03 -4.11 5.46
N PHE A 200 15.63 -4.33 4.21
CA PHE A 200 14.23 -4.44 3.81
C PHE A 200 13.59 -5.70 4.40
N ASP A 201 12.25 -5.69 4.40
CA ASP A 201 11.46 -6.72 5.04
C ASP A 201 10.84 -7.66 4.01
N ILE A 202 10.80 -8.95 4.33
CA ILE A 202 10.19 -9.99 3.48
C ILE A 202 9.35 -10.88 4.39
N CYS A 203 8.04 -10.94 4.12
CA CYS A 203 7.13 -11.95 4.63
C CYS A 203 6.80 -12.90 3.47
N ARG A 204 7.40 -14.09 3.46
CA ARG A 204 7.22 -15.06 2.37
C ARG A 204 5.78 -15.61 2.36
N LEU A 205 5.29 -16.06 1.20
CA LEU A 205 3.94 -16.64 1.11
C LEU A 205 3.72 -17.79 2.12
N GLY A 206 4.71 -18.68 2.28
CA GLY A 206 4.63 -19.78 3.25
C GLY A 206 4.61 -19.30 4.71
N GLU A 207 5.27 -18.19 5.00
CA GLU A 207 5.27 -17.58 6.33
C GLU A 207 3.90 -16.95 6.64
N PHE A 208 3.34 -16.19 5.68
CA PHE A 208 1.98 -15.67 5.79
C PHE A 208 0.95 -16.80 5.99
N ASN A 209 1.06 -17.89 5.21
CA ASN A 209 0.16 -19.03 5.34
C ASN A 209 0.28 -19.74 6.70
N SER A 210 1.46 -19.72 7.32
CA SER A 210 1.64 -20.27 8.68
C SER A 210 1.00 -19.40 9.75
N ASP A 211 1.09 -18.08 9.60
CA ASP A 211 0.47 -17.10 10.48
C ASP A 211 0.31 -15.76 9.77
N PHE A 212 -0.93 -15.41 9.42
CA PHE A 212 -1.26 -14.17 8.72
C PHE A 212 -0.89 -12.92 9.55
N ARG A 213 -0.78 -13.05 10.89
CA ARG A 213 -0.45 -11.92 11.79
C ARG A 213 0.95 -11.39 11.57
N LYS A 214 1.81 -12.17 10.90
CA LYS A 214 3.15 -11.74 10.50
C LYS A 214 3.15 -10.65 9.43
N ALA A 215 2.09 -10.56 8.63
CA ALA A 215 1.94 -9.46 7.67
C ALA A 215 1.52 -8.14 8.33
N GLU A 216 0.82 -8.16 9.47
CA GLU A 216 0.23 -6.95 10.07
C GLU A 216 1.25 -5.83 10.34
N PRO A 217 2.43 -6.10 10.92
CA PRO A 217 3.41 -5.04 11.19
C PRO A 217 3.91 -4.38 9.90
N HIS A 218 4.11 -5.15 8.83
CA HIS A 218 4.55 -4.63 7.53
C HIS A 218 3.50 -3.72 6.90
N LEU A 219 2.23 -4.13 6.94
CA LEU A 219 1.10 -3.33 6.46
C LEU A 219 0.91 -2.06 7.30
N ARG A 220 1.01 -2.18 8.63
CA ARG A 220 0.85 -1.05 9.55
C ARG A 220 1.98 -0.03 9.45
N ASN A 221 3.17 -0.47 9.05
CA ASN A 221 4.33 0.41 8.90
C ASN A 221 4.38 1.15 7.55
N ALA A 222 3.56 0.77 6.58
CA ALA A 222 3.55 1.36 5.24
C ALA A 222 2.81 2.71 5.18
N ASP A 223 3.31 3.62 4.36
CA ASP A 223 2.57 4.81 3.87
C ASP A 223 1.88 4.46 2.54
N ILE A 224 2.61 3.78 1.65
CA ILE A 224 2.12 3.29 0.35
C ILE A 224 2.01 1.77 0.40
N ILE A 225 0.85 1.24 0.03
CA ILE A 225 0.68 -0.19 -0.26
C ILE A 225 0.42 -0.35 -1.76
N ASN A 226 1.15 -1.26 -2.40
CA ASN A 226 0.85 -1.68 -3.76
C ASN A 226 0.55 -3.17 -3.80
N LEU A 227 -0.50 -3.55 -4.51
CA LEU A 227 -0.98 -4.92 -4.64
C LEU A 227 -0.90 -5.33 -6.10
N ASP A 228 -0.06 -6.32 -6.40
CA ASP A 228 -0.03 -6.95 -7.72
C ASP A 228 -1.06 -8.08 -7.76
N PHE A 229 -2.03 -8.00 -8.67
CA PHE A 229 -3.02 -9.05 -8.90
C PHE A 229 -2.41 -10.40 -9.26
N LYS A 230 -1.19 -10.43 -9.83
CA LYS A 230 -0.44 -11.67 -10.12
C LYS A 230 0.07 -12.40 -8.87
N SER A 231 0.01 -11.76 -7.70
CA SER A 231 0.25 -12.41 -6.41
C SER A 231 -0.90 -13.32 -5.97
N ILE A 232 -2.09 -13.14 -6.56
CA ILE A 232 -3.28 -13.96 -6.32
C ILE A 232 -3.14 -15.27 -7.08
N LYS A 233 -3.55 -16.36 -6.44
CA LYS A 233 -3.50 -17.68 -7.05
C LYS A 233 -4.38 -17.73 -8.30
N ALA A 234 -3.84 -18.26 -9.40
CA ALA A 234 -4.49 -18.29 -10.71
C ALA A 234 -5.92 -18.86 -10.69
N SER A 235 -6.18 -19.86 -9.84
CA SER A 235 -7.51 -20.47 -9.70
C SER A 235 -8.58 -19.55 -9.12
N GLU A 236 -8.18 -18.51 -8.37
CA GLU A 236 -9.10 -17.56 -7.74
C GLU A 236 -9.60 -16.50 -8.74
N VAL A 237 -8.82 -16.26 -9.79
CA VAL A 237 -9.08 -15.21 -10.80
C VAL A 237 -9.25 -15.78 -12.22
N PHE A 238 -9.27 -17.11 -12.35
CA PHE A 238 -9.38 -17.82 -13.63
C PHE A 238 -8.36 -17.34 -14.67
N SER A 239 -7.16 -17.00 -14.20
CA SER A 239 -6.10 -16.43 -15.00
C SER A 239 -5.23 -17.54 -15.60
N HIS A 240 -4.99 -17.48 -16.91
CA HIS A 240 -4.04 -18.38 -17.57
C HIS A 240 -2.59 -17.86 -17.50
N GLY A 241 -2.40 -16.57 -17.22
CA GLY A 241 -1.09 -15.93 -17.11
C GLY A 241 -0.54 -15.80 -15.69
N SER A 242 -1.36 -16.04 -14.66
CA SER A 242 -0.96 -15.94 -13.25
C SER A 242 -0.32 -17.22 -12.71
N ASN A 243 0.27 -17.11 -11.53
CA ASN A 243 0.96 -18.23 -10.89
C ASN A 243 -0.02 -19.24 -10.25
N PRO A 244 0.27 -20.55 -10.30
CA PRO A 244 -0.57 -21.59 -9.69
C PRO A 244 -0.54 -21.54 -8.15
N ASN A 245 0.47 -20.89 -7.58
CA ASN A 245 0.58 -20.59 -6.15
C ASN A 245 0.44 -19.08 -5.96
N GLY A 246 -0.25 -18.67 -4.91
CA GLY A 246 -0.50 -17.28 -4.58
C GLY A 246 -1.45 -17.17 -3.40
N PHE A 247 -1.90 -15.96 -3.11
CA PHE A 247 -2.93 -15.72 -2.10
C PHE A 247 -4.29 -16.26 -2.56
N TYR A 248 -5.05 -16.81 -1.63
CA TYR A 248 -6.48 -17.11 -1.82
C TYR A 248 -7.31 -15.81 -1.79
N ALA A 249 -8.51 -15.83 -2.36
CA ALA A 249 -9.40 -14.65 -2.40
C ALA A 249 -9.69 -14.06 -1.01
N GLU A 250 -9.93 -14.91 0.00
CA GLU A 250 -10.16 -14.48 1.37
C GLU A 250 -8.91 -13.88 2.03
N GLN A 251 -7.72 -14.37 1.68
CA GLN A 251 -6.45 -13.88 2.22
C GLN A 251 -6.13 -12.49 1.69
N ILE A 252 -6.35 -12.25 0.39
CA ILE A 252 -6.10 -10.94 -0.19
C ILE A 252 -7.09 -9.89 0.35
N CYS A 253 -8.34 -10.28 0.59
CA CYS A 253 -9.33 -9.45 1.27
C CYS A 253 -8.93 -9.15 2.73
N GLN A 254 -8.38 -10.14 3.44
CA GLN A 254 -7.86 -9.95 4.80
C GLN A 254 -6.68 -8.95 4.83
N ILE A 255 -5.74 -9.08 3.89
CA ILE A 255 -4.62 -8.15 3.70
C ILE A 255 -5.15 -6.74 3.43
N ALA A 256 -6.09 -6.60 2.50
CA ALA A 256 -6.72 -5.33 2.16
C ALA A 256 -7.37 -4.67 3.38
N ARG A 257 -8.09 -5.44 4.20
CA ARG A 257 -8.68 -4.94 5.44
C ARG A 257 -7.63 -4.47 6.45
N TYR A 258 -6.55 -5.22 6.66
CA TYR A 258 -5.47 -4.80 7.57
C TYR A 258 -4.72 -3.57 7.07
N ALA A 259 -4.49 -3.47 5.76
CA ALA A 259 -3.98 -2.28 5.12
C ALA A 259 -4.87 -1.05 5.40
N GLY A 260 -6.19 -1.22 5.25
CA GLY A 260 -7.18 -0.17 5.52
C GLY A 260 -7.14 0.36 6.96
N ILE A 261 -7.07 -0.53 7.97
CA ILE A 261 -7.09 -0.16 9.41
C ILE A 261 -5.81 0.55 9.85
N SER A 262 -4.74 0.51 9.06
CA SER A 262 -3.50 1.21 9.39
C SER A 262 -3.71 2.72 9.34
N ASP A 263 -3.55 3.42 10.48
CA ASP A 263 -3.60 4.89 10.53
C ASP A 263 -2.46 5.56 9.74
N LYS A 264 -1.41 4.81 9.36
CA LYS A 264 -0.27 5.33 8.60
C LYS A 264 -0.47 5.26 7.09
N VAL A 265 -1.19 4.25 6.60
CA VAL A 265 -1.41 4.06 5.15
C VAL A 265 -2.24 5.22 4.62
N ASN A 266 -1.74 5.88 3.59
CA ASN A 266 -2.42 7.02 2.95
C ASN A 266 -2.39 6.95 1.43
N CYS A 267 -1.97 5.83 0.84
CA CYS A 267 -2.12 5.53 -0.58
C CYS A 267 -2.19 4.02 -0.81
N LEU A 268 -3.14 3.58 -1.64
CA LEU A 268 -3.24 2.21 -2.12
C LEU A 268 -3.13 2.20 -3.65
N GLY A 269 -2.28 1.32 -4.18
CA GLY A 269 -2.26 0.99 -5.60
C GLY A 269 -2.62 -0.48 -5.83
N ILE A 270 -3.43 -0.76 -6.83
CA ILE A 270 -3.84 -2.10 -7.24
C ILE A 270 -3.55 -2.23 -8.72
N PHE A 271 -2.56 -3.07 -9.06
CA PHE A 271 -1.94 -3.10 -10.38
C PHE A 271 -2.03 -4.49 -11.02
N ASN A 272 -1.71 -4.54 -12.31
CA ASN A 272 -1.74 -5.74 -13.13
C ASN A 272 -3.09 -6.46 -13.04
N TYR A 273 -4.18 -5.68 -13.06
CA TYR A 273 -5.54 -6.21 -13.16
C TYR A 273 -5.71 -6.89 -14.54
N ILE A 274 -5.32 -8.17 -14.61
CA ILE A 274 -5.23 -8.97 -15.83
C ILE A 274 -6.38 -9.95 -15.99
N ASP A 275 -6.54 -10.48 -17.20
CA ASP A 275 -7.55 -11.47 -17.61
C ASP A 275 -9.03 -11.03 -17.45
N LEU A 276 -9.25 -9.78 -17.03
CA LEU A 276 -10.46 -8.94 -17.13
C LEU A 276 -11.76 -9.72 -17.31
N ASN A 277 -12.07 -10.57 -16.33
CA ASN A 277 -13.24 -11.40 -16.30
C ASN A 277 -14.08 -11.09 -15.07
N ALA A 278 -15.35 -11.51 -15.10
CA ALA A 278 -16.32 -11.20 -14.05
C ALA A 278 -15.92 -11.69 -12.64
N ILE A 279 -15.02 -12.68 -12.53
CA ILE A 279 -14.53 -13.17 -11.24
C ILE A 279 -13.43 -12.24 -10.73
N SER A 280 -12.49 -11.85 -11.58
CA SER A 280 -11.49 -10.84 -11.26
C SER A 280 -12.13 -9.47 -10.93
N ASP A 281 -13.19 -9.06 -11.66
CA ASP A 281 -13.93 -7.82 -11.40
C ASP A 281 -14.55 -7.81 -9.99
N LYS A 282 -15.15 -8.93 -9.60
CA LYS A 282 -15.74 -9.11 -8.27
C LYS A 282 -14.70 -9.17 -7.17
N LEU A 283 -13.59 -9.87 -7.39
CA LEU A 283 -12.51 -9.91 -6.41
C LEU A 283 -11.87 -8.53 -6.20
N LEU A 284 -11.70 -7.75 -7.27
CA LEU A 284 -11.24 -6.36 -7.17
C LEU A 284 -12.23 -5.50 -6.39
N ALA A 285 -13.54 -5.65 -6.66
CA ALA A 285 -14.58 -4.99 -5.90
C ALA A 285 -14.53 -5.35 -4.40
N ASP A 286 -14.33 -6.64 -4.06
CA ASP A 286 -14.22 -7.09 -2.67
C ASP A 286 -12.96 -6.53 -1.99
N ILE A 287 -11.81 -6.52 -2.68
CA ILE A 287 -10.57 -5.92 -2.17
C ILE A 287 -10.77 -4.43 -1.85
N LEU A 288 -11.38 -3.68 -2.77
CA LEU A 288 -11.72 -2.27 -2.57
C LEU A 288 -12.65 -2.09 -1.37
N TRP A 289 -13.65 -2.95 -1.25
CA TRP A 289 -14.62 -2.93 -0.16
C TRP A 289 -13.94 -3.17 1.20
N TYR A 290 -13.14 -4.23 1.33
CA TYR A 290 -12.49 -4.58 2.59
C TYR A 290 -11.42 -3.58 3.00
N PHE A 291 -10.68 -3.01 2.05
CA PHE A 291 -9.78 -1.90 2.33
C PHE A 291 -10.54 -0.69 2.88
N SER A 292 -11.65 -0.33 2.24
CA SER A 292 -12.48 0.81 2.62
C SER A 292 -13.13 0.61 3.98
N ASP A 293 -13.63 -0.60 4.27
CA ASP A 293 -14.12 -1.00 5.60
C ASP A 293 -13.02 -0.82 6.67
N GLY A 294 -11.80 -1.28 6.35
CA GLY A 294 -10.66 -1.08 7.23
C GLY A 294 -10.35 0.39 7.48
N TYR A 295 -10.38 1.22 6.43
CA TYR A 295 -10.12 2.66 6.52
C TYR A 295 -11.12 3.38 7.43
N PHE A 296 -12.42 3.12 7.26
CA PHE A 296 -13.45 3.72 8.11
C PHE A 296 -13.46 3.18 9.54
N ALA A 297 -12.86 2.00 9.76
CA ALA A 297 -12.65 1.39 11.09
C ALA A 297 -11.33 1.78 11.76
N ARG A 298 -10.61 2.79 11.25
CA ARG A 298 -9.35 3.28 11.85
C ARG A 298 -9.54 3.75 13.29
N TRP A 299 -8.57 3.39 14.13
CA TRP A 299 -8.62 3.68 15.57
C TRP A 299 -8.13 5.09 15.93
N GLY A 300 -7.42 5.75 15.00
CA GLY A 300 -6.70 6.99 15.30
C GLY A 300 -5.54 6.75 16.27
N ASP A 301 -4.87 5.60 16.15
CA ASP A 301 -3.65 5.29 16.89
C ASP A 301 -2.44 6.02 16.27
N PHE A 302 -1.27 5.92 16.90
CA PHE A 302 -0.01 6.48 16.35
C PHE A 302 0.20 6.05 14.88
N PRO A 303 0.56 6.98 13.96
CA PRO A 303 1.07 8.33 14.21
C PRO A 303 0.02 9.43 14.45
N MET A 304 -1.28 9.14 14.31
CA MET A 304 -2.34 10.14 14.46
C MET A 304 -2.69 10.40 15.93
N GLY A 305 -2.65 9.37 16.77
CA GLY A 305 -3.00 9.43 18.20
C GLY A 305 -1.85 9.83 19.14
N SER A 306 -2.20 10.37 20.31
CA SER A 306 -1.24 10.67 21.39
C SER A 306 -0.77 9.40 22.11
N LYS A 307 0.53 9.31 22.38
CA LYS A 307 1.14 8.22 23.18
C LYS A 307 0.74 8.25 24.66
N ALA A 308 0.09 9.31 25.13
CA ALA A 308 -0.21 9.51 26.56
C ALA A 308 -1.05 8.38 27.17
N ALA A 309 -1.84 7.67 26.36
CA ALA A 309 -2.67 6.56 26.80
C ALA A 309 -2.04 5.18 26.59
N TYR A 310 -0.75 5.08 26.19
CA TYR A 310 -0.11 3.79 25.91
C TYR A 310 0.53 3.22 27.17
N LYS A 311 0.48 1.88 27.33
CA LYS A 311 1.25 1.18 28.36
C LYS A 311 2.68 1.00 27.88
N ARG A 312 3.64 1.47 28.67
CA ARG A 312 5.07 1.39 28.38
C ARG A 312 5.70 0.21 29.10
N PHE A 313 6.47 -0.58 28.36
CA PHE A 313 7.26 -1.70 28.87
C PHE A 313 8.73 -1.45 28.51
N THR A 314 9.63 -1.62 29.47
CA THR A 314 11.07 -1.41 29.28
C THR A 314 11.79 -2.71 29.54
N VAL A 315 12.53 -3.18 28.53
CA VAL A 315 13.33 -4.40 28.59
C VAL A 315 14.79 -4.00 28.46
N VAL A 316 15.59 -4.38 29.44
CA VAL A 316 17.05 -4.19 29.41
C VAL A 316 17.64 -5.55 29.01
N LEU A 317 18.42 -5.56 27.93
CA LEU A 317 19.12 -6.76 27.49
C LEU A 317 20.44 -6.90 28.28
N ASP A 318 20.75 -8.12 28.72
CA ASP A 318 21.97 -8.42 29.46
C ASP A 318 23.21 -8.28 28.57
N GLU A 319 23.07 -8.50 27.26
CA GLU A 319 24.15 -8.35 26.28
C GLU A 319 24.12 -6.96 25.62
N GLY A 320 25.17 -6.16 25.86
CA GLY A 320 25.42 -4.90 25.14
C GLY A 320 24.78 -3.64 25.70
N ASP A 321 24.23 -3.69 26.93
CA ASP A 321 23.58 -2.56 27.63
C ASP A 321 22.46 -1.87 26.80
N TYR A 322 21.79 -2.62 25.92
CA TYR A 322 20.68 -2.09 25.13
C TYR A 322 19.39 -2.07 25.95
N THR A 323 18.71 -0.93 25.94
CA THR A 323 17.36 -0.78 26.50
C THR A 323 16.34 -0.64 25.39
N ILE A 324 15.40 -1.57 25.31
CA ILE A 324 14.29 -1.55 24.35
C ILE A 324 13.03 -1.09 25.08
N VAL A 325 12.32 -0.13 24.48
CA VAL A 325 11.04 0.34 24.99
C VAL A 325 9.93 -0.11 24.04
N PHE A 326 8.98 -0.85 24.58
CA PHE A 326 7.75 -1.24 23.90
C PHE A 326 6.59 -0.39 24.42
N ASN A 327 5.69 -0.04 23.52
CA ASN A 327 4.44 0.62 23.85
C ASN A 327 3.27 -0.21 23.34
N LYS A 328 2.23 -0.37 24.17
CA LYS A 328 0.98 -1.05 23.81
C LYS A 328 -0.19 -0.08 23.89
N SER A 329 -0.99 -0.01 22.83
CA SER A 329 -2.20 0.83 22.80
C SER A 329 -3.26 0.17 23.68
N ASN A 330 -3.85 0.96 24.57
CA ASN A 330 -4.98 0.52 25.38
C ASN A 330 -6.28 0.43 24.58
N LYS A 331 -6.32 0.93 23.34
CA LYS A 331 -7.50 0.89 22.46
C LYS A 331 -7.49 -0.33 21.54
N SER A 332 -6.40 -0.51 20.80
CA SER A 332 -6.30 -1.54 19.74
C SER A 332 -5.51 -2.79 20.15
N ASP A 333 -4.92 -2.80 21.35
CA ASP A 333 -3.98 -3.83 21.82
C ASP A 333 -2.72 -4.01 20.95
N ARG A 334 -2.51 -3.17 19.93
CA ARG A 334 -1.33 -3.18 19.06
C ARG A 334 -0.06 -2.80 19.82
N TRP A 335 1.07 -3.31 19.33
CA TRP A 335 2.38 -3.07 19.89
C TRP A 335 3.23 -2.19 18.95
N TRP A 336 4.04 -1.35 19.56
CA TRP A 336 5.07 -0.54 18.90
C TRP A 336 6.36 -0.63 19.70
N MET A 337 7.47 -0.44 19.01
CA MET A 337 8.80 -0.49 19.56
C MET A 337 9.54 0.81 19.25
N GLU A 338 10.21 1.38 20.25
CA GLU A 338 11.02 2.58 20.10
C GLU A 338 12.44 2.22 19.65
N VAL A 339 12.89 2.86 18.57
CA VAL A 339 14.25 2.68 18.06
C VAL A 339 15.01 4.01 18.23
N PRO A 340 16.12 4.03 18.99
CA PRO A 340 16.85 5.26 19.28
C PRO A 340 17.50 5.84 18.01
N TYR A 341 17.56 7.17 17.94
CA TYR A 341 18.16 7.92 16.84
C TYR A 341 19.39 8.69 17.32
N PRO A 342 20.53 8.67 16.60
CA PRO A 342 21.65 9.56 16.90
C PRO A 342 21.22 11.01 16.57
N PRO A 343 21.26 11.96 17.53
CA PRO A 343 20.55 13.25 17.46
C PRO A 343 21.15 14.30 16.50
N LYS A 344 21.70 13.89 15.35
CA LYS A 344 22.49 14.80 14.50
C LYS A 344 21.68 15.59 13.47
N GLU A 345 20.52 15.16 12.98
CA GLU A 345 19.80 15.92 11.93
C GLU A 345 18.26 15.91 12.04
N GLY A 346 17.72 16.79 12.90
CA GLY A 346 16.35 17.35 12.76
C GLY A 346 15.14 16.41 12.88
N LYS A 347 13.94 16.98 12.76
CA LYS A 347 12.61 16.32 12.91
C LYS A 347 12.25 15.33 11.78
N LYS A 348 13.18 15.01 10.88
CA LYS A 348 12.89 14.31 9.61
C LYS A 348 12.37 12.88 9.80
N TYR A 349 12.69 12.22 10.91
CA TYR A 349 12.38 10.81 11.16
C TYR A 349 11.34 10.58 12.28
N GLU A 350 10.64 11.62 12.78
CA GLU A 350 9.72 11.48 13.93
C GLU A 350 8.63 10.40 13.70
N ARG A 351 8.12 10.26 12.46
CA ARG A 351 7.13 9.22 12.08
C ARG A 351 7.71 7.79 12.04
N HIS A 352 9.03 7.63 12.05
CA HIS A 352 9.73 6.34 11.96
C HIS A 352 10.33 5.88 13.30
N TYR A 353 10.21 6.68 14.37
CA TYR A 353 10.71 6.35 15.70
C TYR A 353 9.98 5.19 16.39
N LEU A 354 8.68 5.08 16.15
CA LEU A 354 7.85 3.97 16.65
C LEU A 354 7.61 2.99 15.51
N VAL A 355 8.23 1.82 15.62
CA VAL A 355 8.08 0.76 14.64
C VAL A 355 6.95 -0.16 15.09
N PRO A 356 5.93 -0.40 14.25
CA PRO A 356 4.92 -1.42 14.47
C PRO A 356 5.57 -2.79 14.72
N CYS A 357 5.29 -3.42 15.85
CA CYS A 357 5.80 -4.75 16.18
C CYS A 357 4.67 -5.65 16.70
N ASN A 358 4.98 -6.93 16.92
CA ASN A 358 4.06 -7.89 17.53
C ASN A 358 4.42 -8.16 19.00
N LYS A 359 3.52 -8.82 19.72
CA LYS A 359 3.80 -9.30 21.09
C LYS A 359 4.98 -10.28 21.12
N GLU A 360 5.17 -11.05 20.06
CA GLU A 360 6.28 -11.99 19.93
C GLU A 360 7.65 -11.29 20.00
N ASP A 361 7.78 -10.06 19.46
CA ASP A 361 9.02 -9.28 19.58
C ASP A 361 9.31 -8.89 21.03
N TYR A 362 8.26 -8.53 21.79
CA TYR A 362 8.39 -8.27 23.22
C TYR A 362 8.78 -9.54 23.99
N ASP A 363 8.12 -10.67 23.70
CA ASP A 363 8.40 -11.95 24.36
C ASP A 363 9.85 -12.43 24.05
N ARG A 364 10.38 -12.19 22.84
CA ARG A 364 11.78 -12.43 22.48
C ARG A 364 12.75 -11.55 23.28
N ALA A 365 12.48 -10.25 23.35
CA ALA A 365 13.30 -9.33 24.14
C ALA A 365 13.34 -9.73 25.63
N MET A 366 12.21 -10.18 26.19
CA MET A 366 12.15 -10.70 27.56
C MET A 366 12.99 -11.97 27.78
N ASN A 367 13.26 -12.73 26.71
CA ASN A 367 14.18 -13.88 26.72
C ASN A 367 15.62 -13.48 26.37
N ASN A 368 15.95 -12.19 26.47
CA ASN A 368 17.26 -11.63 26.18
C ASN A 368 17.69 -11.74 24.70
N GLU A 369 16.72 -11.84 23.78
CA GLU A 369 16.97 -11.85 22.34
C GLU A 369 16.61 -10.50 21.71
N MET A 370 17.55 -9.87 21.00
CA MET A 370 17.29 -8.65 20.24
C MET A 370 16.30 -8.92 19.09
N PRO A 371 15.15 -8.23 19.01
CA PRO A 371 14.22 -8.39 17.88
C PRO A 371 14.86 -7.90 16.57
N ASP A 372 14.77 -8.72 15.52
CA ASP A 372 15.36 -8.42 14.21
C ASP A 372 14.85 -7.09 13.64
N LEU A 373 13.57 -6.79 13.86
CA LEU A 373 12.93 -5.55 13.45
C LEU A 373 13.57 -4.31 14.09
N TRP A 374 13.98 -4.41 15.36
CA TRP A 374 14.68 -3.33 16.07
C TRP A 374 16.03 -3.07 15.41
N TRP A 375 16.81 -4.15 15.24
CA TRP A 375 18.14 -4.09 14.68
C TRP A 375 18.15 -3.54 13.25
N LYS A 376 17.28 -4.07 12.38
CA LYS A 376 17.11 -3.60 11.00
C LYS A 376 16.75 -2.12 10.94
N THR A 377 15.84 -1.66 11.81
CA THR A 377 15.45 -0.25 11.84
C THR A 377 16.60 0.63 12.33
N TYR A 378 17.32 0.21 13.37
CA TYR A 378 18.47 0.95 13.90
C TYR A 378 19.56 1.14 12.84
N GLN A 379 19.86 0.08 12.08
CA GLN A 379 20.85 0.10 10.99
C GLN A 379 20.44 1.00 9.81
N LYS A 380 19.13 1.27 9.60
CA LYS A 380 18.67 2.23 8.59
C LYS A 380 18.80 3.68 9.05
N LEU A 381 18.78 3.90 10.37
CA LEU A 381 18.78 5.22 11.00
C LEU A 381 20.19 5.73 11.33
N CYS A 382 21.16 4.83 11.47
CA CYS A 382 22.57 5.11 11.76
C CYS A 382 23.41 4.99 10.49
#